data_AF-A0A0G4GWW2-F1
#
_entry.id   AF-A0A0G4GWW2-F1
#
_cell.length_a   1.000
_cell.length_b   1.000
_cell.length_c   1.000
_cell.angle_alpha   90.00
_cell.angle_beta   90.00
_cell.angle_gamma   90.00
#
_symmetry.space_group_name_H-M   'P 1'
#
loop_
_entity.id
_entity.type
_entity.pdbx_description
1 polymer ?
#
loop_
_entity_poly.entity_id
_entity_poly.type
_entity_poly.pdbx_seq_one_letter_code
_entity_poly.pdbx_strand_id
1 'polypeptide(L)' 'MPAPRKQQLKSSQFEKNISKRGMVPTSKDKKNRFAVGPAVLAVFLFVVVGSAVLQIIASATRNQVF' A
#
# COMPACT_ATOMS: atom_id res chain seq x y z
N MET A 1 7.74 -52.30 12.05
CA MET A 1 6.39 -51.87 11.64
C MET A 1 6.52 -50.53 10.92
N PRO A 2 6.07 -50.40 9.65
CA PRO A 2 6.08 -49.12 8.95
C PRO A 2 4.99 -48.20 9.52
N ALA A 3 5.34 -46.98 9.90
CA ALA A 3 4.37 -45.99 10.38
C ALA A 3 3.29 -45.75 9.30
N PRO A 4 2.01 -45.59 9.67
CA PRO A 4 0.95 -45.31 8.70
C PRO A 4 1.34 -44.10 7.85
N ARG A 5 1.30 -44.23 6.52
CA ARG A 5 1.71 -43.19 5.54
C ARG A 5 1.22 -41.77 5.88
N LYS A 6 0.06 -41.66 6.54
CA LYS A 6 -0.53 -40.40 7.03
C LYS A 6 0.34 -39.68 8.07
N GLN A 7 1.05 -40.40 8.94
CA GLN A 7 1.94 -39.81 9.94
C GLN A 7 3.22 -39.26 9.31
N GLN A 8 3.80 -39.94 8.31
CA GLN A 8 4.97 -39.44 7.57
C GLN A 8 4.67 -38.17 6.76
N LEU A 9 3.47 -38.07 6.20
CA LEU A 9 3.02 -36.86 5.51
C LEU A 9 2.85 -35.69 6.47
N LYS A 10 2.35 -35.94 7.68
CA LYS A 10 2.25 -34.90 8.72
C LYS A 10 3.65 -34.47 9.17
N SER A 11 4.53 -35.40 9.53
CA SER A 11 5.89 -35.07 10.00
C SER A 11 6.69 -34.29 8.96
N SER A 12 6.64 -34.67 7.68
CA SER A 12 7.34 -33.95 6.59
C SER A 12 6.84 -32.53 6.35
N GLN A 13 5.58 -32.22 6.66
CA GLN A 13 5.03 -30.86 6.57
C GLN A 13 5.47 -29.99 7.74
N PHE A 14 5.60 -30.57 8.94
CA PHE A 14 6.09 -29.86 10.12
C PHE A 14 7.62 -29.68 10.09
N GLU A 15 8.38 -30.63 9.54
CA GLU A 15 9.84 -30.52 9.35
C GLU A 15 10.25 -29.34 8.46
N LYS A 16 9.49 -29.07 7.39
CA LYS A 16 9.73 -27.90 6.50
C LYS A 16 9.57 -26.55 7.19
N ASN A 17 8.90 -26.53 8.36
CA ASN A 17 8.73 -25.34 9.18
C ASN A 17 9.78 -25.25 10.31
N ILE A 18 10.53 -26.34 10.59
CA ILE A 18 11.63 -26.35 11.57
C ILE A 18 12.86 -25.61 11.01
N SER A 19 13.19 -25.78 9.72
CA SER A 19 14.26 -25.00 9.07
C SER A 19 13.89 -23.53 8.84
N LYS A 20 12.61 -23.18 9.01
CA LYS A 20 12.10 -21.80 9.00
C LYS A 20 11.93 -21.22 10.41
N ARG A 21 12.27 -21.97 11.45
CA ARG A 21 12.25 -21.50 12.84
C ARG A 21 13.30 -20.40 13.00
N GLY A 22 12.85 -19.16 13.06
CA GLY A 22 13.71 -17.96 13.13
C GLY A 22 13.60 -17.04 11.92
N MET A 23 13.00 -17.47 10.81
CA MET A 23 12.64 -16.57 9.70
C MET A 23 11.26 -15.96 9.94
N VAL A 24 11.08 -15.34 11.10
CA VAL A 24 10.04 -14.31 11.23
C VAL A 24 10.56 -13.13 10.42
N PRO A 25 9.86 -12.65 9.38
CA PRO A 25 10.21 -11.39 8.75
C PRO A 25 10.03 -10.30 9.79
N THR A 26 11.10 -9.98 10.53
CA THR A 26 11.17 -8.79 11.36
C THR A 26 11.11 -7.65 10.39
N SER A 27 10.01 -6.91 10.42
CA SER A 27 9.74 -5.83 9.48
C SER A 27 9.46 -6.37 8.07
N LYS A 28 8.23 -6.89 7.87
CA LYS A 28 7.45 -6.31 6.77
C LYS A 28 7.52 -4.81 7.03
N ASP A 29 8.35 -4.11 6.28
CA ASP A 29 8.38 -2.66 6.27
C ASP A 29 6.92 -2.22 6.19
N LYS A 30 6.33 -1.90 7.34
CA LYS A 30 5.09 -1.15 7.44
C LYS A 30 5.50 0.26 7.06
N LYS A 31 5.83 0.41 5.78
CA LYS A 31 5.63 1.58 4.98
C LYS A 31 4.13 1.86 5.10
N ASN A 32 3.74 2.41 6.25
CA ASN A 32 2.54 3.20 6.45
C ASN A 32 2.73 4.44 5.58
N ARG A 33 2.77 4.21 4.27
CA ARG A 33 3.17 5.14 3.23
C ARG A 33 1.94 5.92 2.84
N PHE A 34 1.39 6.61 3.84
CA PHE A 34 0.16 7.40 3.78
C PHE A 34 -1.04 6.56 3.29
N ALA A 35 -2.22 6.74 3.88
CA ALA A 35 -3.43 6.06 3.37
C ALA A 35 -3.72 6.42 1.90
N VAL A 36 -3.10 7.51 1.42
CA VAL A 36 -3.09 7.98 0.05
C VAL A 36 -1.70 7.78 -0.55
N GLY A 37 -1.60 7.03 -1.65
CA GLY A 37 -0.33 6.82 -2.34
C GLY A 37 0.25 8.14 -2.89
N PRO A 38 1.57 8.22 -3.13
CA PRO A 38 2.22 9.44 -3.64
C PRO A 38 1.58 10.00 -4.90
N ALA A 39 1.08 9.14 -5.79
CA ALA A 39 0.36 9.55 -6.99
C ALA A 39 -0.96 10.28 -6.66
N VAL A 40 -1.75 9.77 -5.71
CA VAL A 40 -3.01 10.39 -5.29
C VAL A 40 -2.76 11.72 -4.59
N LEU A 41 -1.71 11.79 -3.77
CA LEU A 41 -1.30 13.04 -3.10
C LEU A 41 -0.91 14.12 -4.13
N ALA A 42 -0.16 13.74 -5.18
CA ALA A 42 0.23 14.66 -6.25
C ALA A 42 -0.99 15.17 -7.03
N VAL A 43 -1.93 14.28 -7.37
CA VAL A 43 -3.18 14.65 -8.04
C VAL A 43 -4.02 15.57 -7.16
N PHE A 44 -4.13 15.30 -5.86
CA PHE A 44 -4.87 16.14 -4.93
C PHE A 44 -4.32 17.57 -4.89
N LEU A 45 -3.00 17.73 -4.73
CA LEU A 45 -2.36 19.05 -4.72
C LEU A 45 -2.51 19.77 -6.06
N PHE A 46 -2.37 19.07 -7.19
CA PHE A 46 -2.54 19.66 -8.52
C PHE A 46 -3.96 20.18 -8.74
N VAL A 47 -4.98 19.39 -8.39
CA VAL A 47 -6.38 19.80 -8.56
C VAL A 47 -6.73 20.97 -7.63
N VAL A 48 -6.29 20.95 -6.38
CA VAL A 48 -6.55 22.04 -5.41
C VAL A 48 -5.90 23.34 -5.86
N VAL A 49 -4.60 23.35 -6.15
CA VAL A 49 -3.89 24.58 -6.56
C VAL A 49 -4.34 25.03 -7.95
N GLY A 50 -4.50 24.11 -8.89
CA GLY A 50 -4.93 24.41 -10.25
C GLY A 50 -6.33 25.02 -10.30
N SER A 51 -7.27 24.49 -9.49
CA SER A 51 -8.63 25.06 -9.43
C SER A 51 -8.65 26.47 -8.86
N ALA A 52 -7.85 26.77 -7.83
CA ALA A 52 -7.76 28.11 -7.25
C ALA A 52 -7.21 29.13 -8.26
N VAL A 53 -6.15 28.78 -8.99
CA VAL A 53 -5.58 29.67 -10.02
C VAL A 53 -6.57 29.91 -11.15
N LEU A 54 -7.22 28.86 -11.66
CA LEU A 54 -8.24 28.99 -12.71
C LEU A 54 -9.44 29.80 -12.24
N GLN A 55 -9.87 29.65 -10.99
CA GLN A 55 -10.94 30.45 -10.39
C GLN A 55 -10.57 31.93 -10.28
N ILE A 56 -9.33 32.27 -9.89
CA ILE A 56 -8.88 33.67 -9.81
C ILE A 56 -8.90 34.31 -11.19
N ILE A 57 -8.34 33.64 -12.21
CA ILE A 57 -8.34 34.14 -13.59
C ILE A 57 -9.78 34.28 -14.11
N ALA A 58 -10.61 33.26 -13.92
CA ALA A 58 -12.02 33.29 -14.32
C ALA A 58 -12.80 34.41 -13.60
N SER A 59 -12.51 34.65 -12.31
CA SER A 59 -13.15 35.72 -11.52
C SER A 59 -12.70 37.10 -11.98
N ALA A 60 -11.41 37.30 -12.23
CA ALA A 60 -10.87 38.55 -12.74
C ALA A 60 -11.42 38.88 -14.13
N THR A 61 -11.57 37.88 -15.01
CA THR A 61 -12.14 38.05 -16.35
C THR A 61 -13.66 38.29 -16.28
N ARG A 62 -14.37 37.61 -15.38
CA ARG A 62 -15.82 37.76 -15.16
C ARG A 62 -16.17 39.11 -14.52
N ASN A 63 -15.31 39.66 -13.67
CA ASN A 63 -15.49 40.98 -13.06
C ASN A 63 -15.22 42.15 -14.02
N GLN A 64 -14.81 41.89 -15.27
CA GLN A 64 -14.68 42.89 -16.34
C GLN A 64 -15.94 42.96 -17.24
N VAL A 65 -17.00 42.21 -16.90
CA VAL A 65 -18.27 42.18 -17.66
C VAL A 65 -19.41 42.83 -16.86
N PHE A 66 -19.12 43.99 -16.25
CA PHE A 66 -20.11 44.97 -15.79
C PHE A 66 -19.67 46.36 -16.21
#